data_AF-G2YJU4-F1
#
_entry.id   AF-G2YJU4-F1
#
_cell.length_a   1.000
_cell.length_b   1.000
_cell.length_c   1.000
_cell.angle_alpha   90.00
_cell.angle_beta   90.00
_cell.angle_gamma   90.00
#
_symmetry.space_group_name_H-M   'P 1'
#
loop_
_entity.id
_entity.type
_entity.pdbx_description
1 polymer ?
#
loop_
_entity_poly.entity_id
_entity_poly.type
_entity_poly.pdbx_seq_one_letter_code
_entity_poly.pdbx_strand_id
1 'polypeptide(L)'
;MPADRLLTTVLRAYQGVPDPAQTDRILGTTTSLLTTLTNPLNISLLTSHLLTAPAIWNNPDGLRICLRIISVFNTAAITVHKNEVESHNEHPPYDAYQPRKGGGIVSDDWARAVIKGADDRSPRWQHLLVIAGVLLGMENGGRHGLSSGLRSTLERALVTAANLALENPMRDGILAAESIVLALNHAFPLLSDGVRAGLNYDTLVMIMVRSVTALEGYQDGIFLQHIDADLKQVPGDKFDWSPKSSSFLQLQKQASSPILSSMGPLARLIAHAIENMSNSLLAIEIREHLLSFSGRLLEGWKRNKLSEIDLSEEEAFLTPETLQITAPVLWQVLKSAMFATVVILQGLMTRTVLDPILSTRRLAPIGASETLIILGNIHFISSRLGSNSFSAHVFRASQSHIPHASWRNSKQPFAAQS
;
A
#
# COMPACT_ATOMS: atom_id res chain seq x y z
N MET A 1 -24.38 -20.98 22.22
CA MET A 1 -23.66 -21.37 23.46
C MET A 1 -22.15 -21.09 23.41
N PRO A 2 -21.32 -21.67 22.50
CA PRO A 2 -19.90 -21.31 22.43
C PRO A 2 -19.64 -19.91 21.88
N ALA A 3 -20.37 -19.49 20.84
CA ALA A 3 -20.23 -18.16 20.23
C ALA A 3 -20.60 -17.02 21.19
N ASP A 4 -21.63 -17.19 22.03
CA ASP A 4 -22.08 -16.15 22.98
C ASP A 4 -21.04 -15.88 24.09
N ARG A 5 -20.35 -16.94 24.54
CA ARG A 5 -19.25 -16.83 25.51
C ARG A 5 -18.02 -16.15 24.89
N LEU A 6 -17.71 -16.46 23.63
CA LEU A 6 -16.64 -15.78 22.89
C LEU A 6 -16.95 -14.30 22.67
N LEU A 7 -18.18 -13.98 22.26
CA LEU A 7 -18.64 -12.60 22.07
C LEU A 7 -18.51 -11.78 23.36
N THR A 8 -19.01 -12.29 24.48
CA THR A 8 -18.91 -11.60 25.78
C THR A 8 -17.46 -11.38 26.18
N THR A 9 -16.59 -12.36 25.91
CA THR A 9 -15.16 -12.29 26.21
C THR A 9 -14.47 -11.22 25.37
N VAL A 10 -14.73 -11.18 24.06
CA VAL A 10 -14.15 -10.19 23.13
C VAL A 10 -14.64 -8.79 23.44
N LEU A 11 -15.93 -8.60 23.70
CA LEU A 11 -16.49 -7.29 24.03
C LEU A 11 -15.88 -6.73 25.32
N ARG A 12 -15.61 -7.59 26.31
CA ARG A 12 -14.87 -7.19 27.51
C ARG A 12 -13.41 -6.85 27.19
N ALA A 13 -12.76 -7.64 26.34
CA ALA A 13 -11.38 -7.41 25.95
C ALA A 13 -11.19 -6.11 25.16
N TYR A 14 -12.17 -5.69 24.35
CA TYR A 14 -12.15 -4.39 23.67
C TYR A 14 -12.03 -3.20 24.61
N GLN A 15 -12.61 -3.29 25.81
CA GLN A 15 -12.58 -2.24 26.83
C GLN A 15 -11.31 -2.26 27.69
N GLY A 16 -10.41 -3.23 27.46
CA GLY A 16 -9.18 -3.41 28.22
C GLY A 16 -8.09 -2.39 27.87
N VAL A 17 -6.99 -2.47 28.61
CA VAL A 17 -5.75 -1.73 28.32
C VAL A 17 -5.06 -2.36 27.09
N PRO A 18 -4.48 -1.57 26.18
CA PRO A 18 -3.71 -2.10 25.07
C PRO A 18 -2.59 -3.04 25.53
N ASP A 19 -2.61 -4.27 25.04
CA ASP A 19 -1.55 -5.27 25.23
C ASP A 19 -1.28 -5.93 23.86
N PRO A 20 -0.06 -5.80 23.30
CA PRO A 20 0.27 -6.37 22.00
C PRO A 20 -0.03 -7.87 21.89
N ALA A 21 0.25 -8.64 22.95
CA ALA A 21 0.02 -10.09 22.95
C ALA A 21 -1.47 -10.44 22.96
N GLN A 22 -2.29 -9.64 23.65
CA GLN A 22 -3.75 -9.79 23.65
C GLN A 22 -4.38 -9.26 22.36
N THR A 23 -3.77 -8.27 21.72
CA THR A 23 -4.29 -7.67 20.49
C THR A 23 -4.46 -8.73 19.39
N ASP A 24 -3.47 -9.61 19.19
CA ASP A 24 -3.57 -10.72 18.23
C ASP A 24 -4.74 -11.67 18.54
N ARG A 25 -4.89 -12.02 19.82
CA ARG A 25 -5.98 -12.87 20.27
C ARG A 25 -7.35 -12.23 20.07
N ILE A 26 -7.46 -10.94 20.37
CA ILE A 26 -8.69 -10.16 20.18
C ILE A 26 -9.06 -10.18 18.69
N LEU A 27 -8.17 -9.75 17.80
CA LEU A 27 -8.45 -9.70 16.37
C LEU A 27 -8.74 -11.08 15.76
N GLY A 28 -8.02 -12.12 16.19
CA GLY A 28 -8.29 -13.50 15.76
C GLY A 28 -9.68 -13.98 16.18
N THR A 29 -10.08 -13.70 17.44
CA THR A 29 -11.41 -14.06 17.93
C THR A 29 -12.50 -13.25 17.24
N THR A 30 -12.28 -11.96 17.00
CA THR A 30 -13.18 -11.10 16.22
C THR A 30 -13.39 -11.63 14.81
N THR A 31 -12.32 -12.05 14.12
CA THR A 31 -12.40 -12.64 12.78
C THR A 31 -13.24 -13.92 12.79
N SER A 32 -13.02 -14.79 13.79
CA SER A 32 -13.81 -16.01 13.95
C SER A 32 -15.29 -15.71 14.22
N LEU A 33 -15.60 -14.71 15.04
CA LEU A 33 -16.98 -14.29 15.30
C LEU A 33 -17.63 -13.70 14.04
N LEU A 34 -16.93 -12.85 13.29
CA LEU A 34 -17.44 -12.26 12.05
C LEU A 34 -17.83 -13.33 11.01
N THR A 35 -17.20 -14.51 11.02
CA THR A 35 -17.48 -15.60 10.05
C THR A 35 -18.53 -16.60 10.53
N THR A 36 -18.81 -16.64 11.83
CA THR A 36 -19.71 -17.64 12.45
C THR A 36 -21.03 -17.06 12.91
N LEU A 37 -21.10 -15.75 13.18
CA LEU A 37 -22.34 -15.08 13.56
C LEU A 37 -23.34 -15.10 12.40
N THR A 38 -24.57 -15.48 12.71
CA THR A 38 -25.67 -15.62 11.73
C THR A 38 -26.57 -14.40 11.69
N ASN A 39 -26.65 -13.65 12.80
CA ASN A 39 -27.51 -12.48 12.95
C ASN A 39 -26.79 -11.20 12.45
N PRO A 40 -27.31 -10.53 11.41
CA PRO A 40 -26.75 -9.27 10.89
C PRO A 40 -26.56 -8.19 11.96
N LEU A 41 -27.46 -8.09 12.95
CA LEU A 41 -27.33 -7.10 14.02
C LEU A 41 -26.09 -7.34 14.87
N ASN A 42 -25.78 -8.60 15.17
CA ASN A 42 -24.60 -8.94 15.97
C ASN A 42 -23.31 -8.62 15.21
N ILE A 43 -23.30 -8.80 13.89
CA ILE A 43 -22.17 -8.42 13.02
C ILE A 43 -21.99 -6.90 13.04
N SER A 44 -23.07 -6.12 12.85
CA SER A 44 -23.01 -4.66 12.92
C SER A 44 -22.50 -4.17 14.27
N LEU A 45 -23.00 -4.72 15.38
CA LEU A 45 -22.56 -4.35 16.72
C LEU A 45 -21.10 -4.73 16.96
N LEU A 46 -20.67 -5.92 16.53
CA LEU A 46 -19.29 -6.36 16.67
C LEU A 46 -18.32 -5.44 15.91
N THR A 47 -18.69 -5.01 14.69
CA THR A 47 -17.92 -4.05 13.91
C THR A 47 -17.86 -2.69 14.60
N SER A 48 -18.99 -2.13 15.05
CA SER A 48 -19.03 -0.83 15.76
C SER A 48 -18.18 -0.86 17.04
N HIS A 49 -18.25 -1.95 17.80
CA HIS A 49 -17.44 -2.14 18.99
C HIS A 49 -15.95 -2.30 18.69
N LEU A 50 -15.56 -2.96 17.59
CA LEU A 50 -14.17 -3.03 17.16
C LEU A 50 -13.61 -1.65 16.79
N LEU A 51 -14.37 -0.85 16.05
CA LEU A 51 -13.94 0.47 15.60
C LEU A 51 -13.84 1.48 16.74
N THR A 52 -14.53 1.24 17.85
CA THR A 52 -14.47 2.08 19.06
C THR A 52 -13.61 1.48 20.17
N ALA A 53 -12.96 0.33 19.95
CA ALA A 53 -12.23 -0.41 20.98
C ALA A 53 -10.92 0.28 21.41
N PRO A 54 -10.81 0.79 22.66
CA PRO A 54 -9.57 1.40 23.15
C PRO A 54 -8.38 0.44 23.14
N ALA A 55 -8.61 -0.85 23.43
CA ALA A 55 -7.56 -1.87 23.42
C ALA A 55 -6.86 -2.03 22.06
N ILE A 56 -7.54 -1.63 20.98
CA ILE A 56 -7.03 -1.70 19.60
C ILE A 56 -6.42 -0.36 19.19
N TRP A 57 -7.17 0.74 19.35
CA TRP A 57 -6.81 2.03 18.77
C TRP A 57 -5.85 2.86 19.60
N ASN A 58 -5.70 2.58 20.90
CA ASN A 58 -4.71 3.24 21.75
C ASN A 58 -3.34 2.52 21.75
N ASN A 59 -3.13 1.56 20.84
CA ASN A 59 -1.89 0.80 20.73
C ASN A 59 -0.81 1.61 19.96
N PRO A 60 0.48 1.58 20.38
CA PRO A 60 1.59 2.22 19.66
C PRO A 60 1.94 1.61 18.29
N ASP A 61 1.30 0.52 17.87
CA ASP A 61 1.57 -0.19 16.61
C ASP A 61 1.31 0.63 15.32
N GLY A 62 0.64 1.78 15.44
CA GLY A 62 0.48 2.74 14.34
C GLY A 62 -0.17 2.12 13.11
N LEU A 63 0.41 2.34 11.93
CA LEU A 63 -0.18 1.89 10.67
C LEU A 63 -0.33 0.36 10.55
N ARG A 64 0.43 -0.42 11.34
CA ARG A 64 0.30 -1.88 11.39
C ARG A 64 -1.06 -2.31 11.94
N ILE A 65 -1.63 -1.58 12.91
CA ILE A 65 -2.97 -1.91 13.39
C ILE A 65 -4.01 -1.69 12.30
N CYS A 66 -3.86 -0.64 11.49
CA CYS A 66 -4.76 -0.35 10.37
C CYS A 66 -4.72 -1.46 9.31
N LEU A 67 -3.52 -1.95 8.98
CA LEU A 67 -3.37 -3.10 8.08
C LEU A 67 -4.00 -4.39 8.65
N ARG A 68 -3.88 -4.61 9.96
CA ARG A 68 -4.50 -5.76 10.64
C ARG A 68 -6.03 -5.66 10.62
N ILE A 69 -6.60 -4.47 10.78
CA ILE A 69 -8.04 -4.25 10.64
C ILE A 69 -8.52 -4.55 9.22
N ILE A 70 -7.83 -4.06 8.18
CA ILE A 70 -8.11 -4.45 6.79
C ILE A 70 -8.08 -5.98 6.65
N SER A 71 -7.06 -6.62 7.25
CA SER A 71 -6.86 -8.07 7.18
C SER A 71 -7.95 -8.88 7.88
N VAL A 72 -8.49 -8.40 9.00
CA VAL A 72 -9.63 -9.02 9.72
C VAL A 72 -10.84 -9.09 8.80
N PHE A 73 -11.23 -7.96 8.19
CA PHE A 73 -12.40 -7.92 7.32
C PHE A 73 -12.18 -8.66 6.00
N ASN A 74 -10.97 -8.58 5.43
CA ASN A 74 -10.58 -9.34 4.24
C ASN A 74 -10.69 -10.85 4.49
N THR A 75 -10.09 -11.35 5.57
CA THR A 75 -10.12 -12.78 5.92
C THR A 75 -11.53 -13.26 6.22
N ALA A 76 -12.31 -12.46 6.95
CA ALA A 76 -13.70 -12.79 7.25
C ALA A 76 -14.55 -12.84 5.97
N ALA A 77 -14.41 -11.86 5.08
CA ALA A 77 -15.11 -11.81 3.80
C ALA A 77 -14.80 -13.04 2.91
N ILE A 78 -13.51 -13.40 2.76
CA ILE A 78 -13.10 -14.61 2.02
C ILE A 78 -13.78 -15.85 2.60
N THR A 79 -13.79 -15.97 3.92
CA THR A 79 -14.33 -17.15 4.61
C THR A 79 -15.85 -17.24 4.47
N VAL A 80 -16.56 -16.13 4.61
CA VAL A 80 -18.03 -16.07 4.42
C VAL A 80 -18.40 -16.46 3.00
N HIS A 81 -17.74 -15.87 2.00
CA HIS A 81 -17.98 -16.21 0.59
C HIS A 81 -17.68 -17.68 0.29
N LYS A 82 -16.56 -18.21 0.81
CA LYS A 82 -16.22 -19.62 0.66
C LYS A 82 -17.29 -20.54 1.26
N ASN A 83 -17.78 -20.24 2.47
CA ASN A 83 -18.82 -21.03 3.12
C ASN A 83 -20.15 -20.99 2.34
N GLU A 84 -20.49 -19.84 1.75
CA GLU A 84 -21.66 -19.69 0.90
C GLU A 84 -21.55 -20.55 -0.37
N VAL A 85 -20.42 -20.48 -1.08
CA VAL A 85 -20.18 -21.29 -2.29
C VAL A 85 -20.19 -22.79 -1.98
N GLU A 86 -19.57 -23.21 -0.88
CA GLU A 86 -19.60 -24.60 -0.42
C GLU A 86 -21.04 -25.05 -0.10
N SER A 87 -21.82 -24.20 0.58
CA SER A 87 -23.23 -24.49 0.90
C SER A 87 -24.14 -24.60 -0.33
N HIS A 88 -23.81 -23.90 -1.43
CA HIS A 88 -24.54 -23.99 -2.69
C HIS A 88 -24.16 -25.22 -3.53
N ASN A 89 -22.92 -25.70 -3.40
CA ASN A 89 -22.42 -26.86 -4.15
C ASN A 89 -22.71 -28.20 -3.46
N GLU A 90 -22.89 -28.20 -2.13
CA GLU A 90 -23.38 -29.37 -1.40
C GLU A 90 -24.84 -29.65 -1.81
N HIS A 91 -25.09 -30.82 -2.41
CA HIS A 91 -26.45 -31.32 -2.64
C HIS A 91 -27.21 -31.33 -1.29
N PRO A 92 -28.54 -31.10 -1.26
CA PRO A 92 -29.28 -31.08 0.00
C PRO A 92 -28.92 -32.33 0.81
N PRO A 93 -28.31 -32.19 2.00
CA PRO A 93 -27.87 -33.36 2.74
C PRO A 93 -29.12 -34.19 3.05
N TYR A 94 -29.06 -35.47 2.72
CA TYR A 94 -30.11 -36.44 3.01
C TYR A 94 -30.35 -36.56 4.54
N ASP A 95 -29.45 -36.02 5.36
CA ASP A 95 -29.53 -35.96 6.82
C ASP A 95 -29.64 -34.52 7.35
N ALA A 96 -30.77 -34.22 7.99
CA ALA A 96 -31.05 -32.95 8.68
C ALA A 96 -30.15 -32.66 9.90
N TYR A 97 -29.21 -33.56 10.22
CA TYR A 97 -28.36 -33.50 11.42
C TYR A 97 -26.92 -33.03 11.17
N GLN A 98 -26.49 -32.82 9.92
CA GLN A 98 -25.17 -32.22 9.68
C GLN A 98 -25.22 -30.70 9.87
N PRO A 99 -24.41 -30.14 10.78
CA PRO A 99 -24.33 -28.69 10.96
C PRO A 99 -23.77 -28.05 9.69
N ARG A 100 -24.50 -27.07 9.12
CA ARG A 100 -24.01 -26.25 8.00
C ARG A 100 -22.63 -25.68 8.36
N LYS A 101 -21.68 -25.75 7.43
CA LYS A 101 -20.39 -25.08 7.59
C LYS A 101 -20.59 -23.57 7.48
N GLY A 102 -20.27 -22.84 8.56
CA GLY A 102 -20.34 -21.38 8.61
C GLY A 102 -21.63 -20.80 9.22
N GLY A 103 -21.72 -19.47 9.29
CA GLY A 103 -22.84 -18.76 9.90
C GLY A 103 -24.14 -18.75 9.07
N GLY A 104 -24.15 -19.30 7.86
CA GLY A 104 -25.35 -19.38 7.02
C GLY A 104 -25.92 -18.02 6.55
N ILE A 105 -25.17 -16.93 6.72
CA ILE A 105 -25.47 -15.60 6.19
C ILE A 105 -24.87 -15.47 4.79
N VAL A 106 -25.64 -14.89 3.87
CA VAL A 106 -25.23 -14.61 2.49
C VAL A 106 -24.21 -13.47 2.47
N SER A 107 -23.24 -13.49 1.55
CA SER A 107 -22.16 -12.50 1.45
C SER A 107 -22.68 -11.06 1.37
N ASP A 108 -23.77 -10.83 0.65
CA ASP A 108 -24.42 -9.53 0.53
C ASP A 108 -24.97 -9.01 1.88
N ASP A 109 -25.67 -9.86 2.62
CA ASP A 109 -26.23 -9.51 3.94
C ASP A 109 -25.14 -9.31 4.97
N TRP A 110 -24.10 -10.14 4.92
CA TRP A 110 -22.92 -10.00 5.77
C TRP A 110 -22.20 -8.68 5.51
N ALA A 111 -21.95 -8.34 4.24
CA ALA A 111 -21.27 -7.10 3.88
C ALA A 111 -22.10 -5.87 4.29
N ARG A 112 -23.43 -5.88 4.07
CA ARG A 112 -24.32 -4.80 4.55
C ARG A 112 -24.27 -4.67 6.07
N ALA A 113 -24.28 -5.79 6.79
CA ALA A 113 -24.21 -5.79 8.25
C ALA A 113 -22.88 -5.19 8.75
N VAL A 114 -21.76 -5.56 8.12
CA VAL A 114 -20.44 -5.00 8.46
C VAL A 114 -20.43 -3.48 8.21
N ILE A 115 -20.86 -3.02 7.05
CA ILE A 115 -20.88 -1.58 6.74
C ILE A 115 -21.82 -0.80 7.66
N LYS A 116 -22.97 -1.35 8.02
CA LYS A 116 -23.88 -0.74 8.99
C LYS A 116 -23.23 -0.56 10.37
N GLY A 117 -22.28 -1.41 10.73
CA GLY A 117 -21.50 -1.29 11.95
C GLY A 117 -20.42 -0.21 11.92
N ALA A 118 -20.02 0.26 10.73
CA ALA A 118 -19.18 1.44 10.57
C ALA A 118 -20.07 2.71 10.67
N ASP A 119 -20.58 2.95 11.87
CA ASP A 119 -21.53 4.01 12.20
C ASP A 119 -20.84 5.29 12.67
N ASP A 120 -21.61 6.33 12.99
CA ASP A 120 -21.08 7.65 13.34
C ASP A 120 -20.32 7.69 14.68
N ARG A 121 -20.15 6.54 15.35
CA ARG A 121 -19.32 6.43 16.56
C ARG A 121 -17.83 6.34 16.25
N SER A 122 -17.48 5.95 15.02
CA SER A 122 -16.10 5.89 14.54
C SER A 122 -15.84 6.96 13.47
N PRO A 123 -14.59 7.45 13.37
CA PRO A 123 -14.21 8.41 12.33
C PRO A 123 -14.19 7.76 10.93
N ARG A 124 -14.39 8.59 9.90
CA ARG A 124 -14.55 8.12 8.50
C ARG A 124 -13.32 7.38 7.96
N TRP A 125 -12.11 7.73 8.39
CA TRP A 125 -10.90 7.02 7.99
C TRP A 125 -10.87 5.56 8.47
N GLN A 126 -11.53 5.22 9.59
CA GLN A 126 -11.65 3.83 10.04
C GLN A 126 -12.66 3.06 9.19
N HIS A 127 -13.73 3.72 8.72
CA HIS A 127 -14.72 3.09 7.84
C HIS A 127 -14.07 2.66 6.54
N LEU A 128 -13.15 3.48 6.03
CA LEU A 128 -12.35 3.18 4.86
C LEU A 128 -11.58 1.86 5.00
N LEU A 129 -10.98 1.59 6.17
CA LEU A 129 -10.27 0.34 6.44
C LEU A 129 -11.20 -0.88 6.37
N VAL A 130 -12.41 -0.75 6.94
CA VAL A 130 -13.43 -1.81 6.90
C VAL A 130 -13.88 -2.08 5.47
N ILE A 131 -14.28 -1.03 4.74
CA ILE A 131 -14.77 -1.16 3.37
C ILE A 131 -13.69 -1.73 2.45
N ALA A 132 -12.43 -1.27 2.59
CA ALA A 132 -11.29 -1.82 1.86
C ALA A 132 -11.10 -3.31 2.14
N GLY A 133 -11.16 -3.72 3.41
CA GLY A 133 -11.07 -5.13 3.79
C GLY A 133 -12.18 -5.98 3.16
N VAL A 134 -13.44 -5.52 3.22
CA VAL A 134 -14.58 -6.22 2.60
C VAL A 134 -14.41 -6.35 1.09
N LEU A 135 -14.06 -5.27 0.39
CA LEU A 135 -13.84 -5.30 -1.07
C LEU A 135 -12.69 -6.24 -1.45
N LEU A 136 -11.58 -6.20 -0.73
CA LEU A 136 -10.44 -7.10 -0.96
C LEU A 136 -10.82 -8.57 -0.79
N GLY A 137 -11.60 -8.90 0.23
CA GLY A 137 -11.99 -10.28 0.48
C GLY A 137 -12.98 -10.80 -0.54
N MET A 138 -13.97 -9.99 -0.92
CA MET A 138 -15.06 -10.41 -1.80
C MET A 138 -14.74 -10.32 -3.30
N GLU A 139 -13.90 -9.37 -3.73
CA GLU A 139 -13.72 -9.10 -5.16
C GLU A 139 -12.33 -9.47 -5.70
N ASN A 140 -11.31 -9.52 -4.83
CA ASN A 140 -9.96 -9.82 -5.29
C ASN A 140 -9.83 -11.26 -5.84
N GLY A 141 -8.98 -11.45 -6.84
CA GLY A 141 -8.79 -12.74 -7.49
C GLY A 141 -10.01 -13.24 -8.30
N GLY A 142 -10.94 -12.35 -8.66
CA GLY A 142 -12.09 -12.69 -9.48
C GLY A 142 -13.16 -13.51 -8.76
N ARG A 143 -13.27 -13.37 -7.43
CA ARG A 143 -14.27 -14.10 -6.62
C ARG A 143 -15.70 -13.67 -6.90
N HIS A 144 -15.93 -12.39 -7.20
CA HIS A 144 -17.26 -11.81 -7.45
C HIS A 144 -18.25 -12.16 -6.32
N GLY A 145 -17.81 -12.03 -5.07
CA GLY A 145 -18.60 -12.43 -3.90
C GLY A 145 -19.78 -11.52 -3.58
N LEU A 146 -19.88 -10.35 -4.23
CA LEU A 146 -20.97 -9.39 -4.04
C LEU A 146 -21.84 -9.27 -5.28
N SER A 147 -23.11 -8.95 -5.06
CA SER A 147 -23.97 -8.46 -6.13
C SER A 147 -23.40 -7.17 -6.74
N SER A 148 -23.57 -6.99 -8.05
CA SER A 148 -23.04 -5.81 -8.77
C SER A 148 -23.50 -4.48 -8.16
N GLY A 149 -24.77 -4.42 -7.71
CA GLY A 149 -25.34 -3.25 -7.06
C GLY A 149 -24.71 -2.96 -5.69
N LEU A 150 -24.47 -3.99 -4.87
CA LEU A 150 -23.81 -3.83 -3.58
C LEU A 150 -22.35 -3.47 -3.75
N ARG A 151 -21.62 -4.15 -4.64
CA ARG A 151 -20.23 -3.82 -5.00
C ARG A 151 -20.12 -2.34 -5.37
N SER A 152 -20.94 -1.88 -6.31
CA SER A 152 -20.94 -0.47 -6.76
C SER A 152 -21.24 0.51 -5.61
N THR A 153 -22.09 0.10 -4.66
CA THR A 153 -22.39 0.88 -3.46
C THR A 153 -21.20 0.95 -2.51
N LEU A 154 -20.48 -0.16 -2.30
CA LEU A 154 -19.27 -0.19 -1.48
C LEU A 154 -18.13 0.62 -2.10
N GLU A 155 -17.93 0.52 -3.42
CA GLU A 155 -16.94 1.33 -4.14
C GLU A 155 -17.20 2.83 -3.92
N ARG A 156 -18.45 3.29 -4.08
CA ARG A 156 -18.83 4.69 -3.81
C ARG A 156 -18.65 5.04 -2.34
N ALA A 157 -19.07 4.18 -1.42
CA ALA A 157 -18.92 4.41 0.01
C ALA A 157 -17.44 4.56 0.43
N LEU A 158 -16.53 3.79 -0.17
CA LEU A 158 -15.09 3.92 0.04
C LEU A 158 -14.61 5.32 -0.36
N VAL A 159 -14.95 5.77 -1.58
CA VAL A 159 -14.55 7.11 -2.07
C VAL A 159 -15.17 8.23 -1.24
N THR A 160 -16.45 8.12 -0.87
CA THR A 160 -17.10 9.09 0.02
C THR A 160 -16.42 9.13 1.39
N ALA A 161 -16.12 7.98 2.00
CA ALA A 161 -15.42 7.93 3.28
C ALA A 161 -14.01 8.52 3.19
N ALA A 162 -13.28 8.28 2.09
CA ALA A 162 -11.98 8.88 1.84
C ALA A 162 -12.09 10.41 1.77
N ASN A 163 -12.97 10.94 0.92
CA ASN A 163 -13.14 12.38 0.76
C ASN A 163 -13.56 13.07 2.06
N LEU A 164 -14.50 12.49 2.82
CA LEU A 164 -14.91 13.05 4.12
C LEU A 164 -13.78 13.01 5.14
N ALA A 165 -12.94 11.98 5.13
CA ALA A 165 -11.77 11.90 6.01
C ALA A 165 -10.69 12.92 5.63
N LEU A 166 -10.61 13.29 4.34
CA LEU A 166 -9.70 14.30 3.82
C LEU A 166 -10.12 15.75 4.14
N GLU A 167 -11.37 15.99 4.58
CA GLU A 167 -11.84 17.35 4.93
C GLU A 167 -11.19 17.90 6.21
N ASN A 168 -10.81 17.03 7.16
CA ASN A 168 -10.29 17.45 8.47
C ASN A 168 -9.00 16.72 8.91
N PRO A 169 -7.92 16.72 8.10
CA PRO A 169 -6.74 15.92 8.36
C PRO A 169 -5.98 16.32 9.64
N MET A 170 -6.06 17.60 10.06
CA MET A 170 -5.41 18.06 11.30
C MET A 170 -6.11 17.55 12.57
N ARG A 171 -7.41 17.27 12.51
CA ARG A 171 -8.18 16.82 13.68
C ARG A 171 -7.92 15.35 14.00
N ASP A 172 -7.80 14.53 12.96
CA ASP A 172 -7.72 13.07 13.11
C ASP A 172 -6.28 12.55 13.23
N GLY A 173 -5.28 13.43 12.99
CA GLY A 173 -3.87 13.15 13.22
C GLY A 173 -3.17 12.38 12.07
N ILE A 174 -1.88 12.14 12.24
CA ILE A 174 -1.01 11.53 11.21
C ILE A 174 -1.46 10.11 10.87
N LEU A 175 -1.84 9.32 11.88
CA LEU A 175 -2.31 7.95 11.68
C LEU A 175 -3.52 7.88 10.75
N ALA A 176 -4.47 8.82 10.88
CA ALA A 176 -5.65 8.86 10.02
C ALA A 176 -5.27 9.12 8.56
N ALA A 177 -4.39 10.10 8.33
CA ALA A 177 -3.90 10.44 7.00
C ALA A 177 -3.19 9.24 6.33
N GLU A 178 -2.27 8.59 7.03
CA GLU A 178 -1.56 7.41 6.51
C GLU A 178 -2.48 6.20 6.31
N SER A 179 -3.51 6.06 7.15
CA SER A 179 -4.54 5.01 7.01
C SER A 179 -5.37 5.18 5.74
N ILE A 180 -5.66 6.43 5.35
CA ILE A 180 -6.33 6.73 4.08
C ILE A 180 -5.47 6.25 2.91
N VAL A 181 -4.17 6.59 2.93
CA VAL A 181 -3.22 6.17 1.89
C VAL A 181 -3.12 4.66 1.82
N LEU A 182 -2.99 3.98 2.97
CA LEU A 182 -2.91 2.53 3.04
C LEU A 182 -4.16 1.86 2.45
N ALA A 183 -5.35 2.27 2.89
CA ALA A 183 -6.60 1.66 2.46
C ALA A 183 -6.82 1.85 0.95
N LEU A 184 -6.57 3.06 0.44
CA LEU A 184 -6.68 3.35 -0.99
C LEU A 184 -5.64 2.57 -1.79
N ASN A 185 -4.40 2.47 -1.33
CA ASN A 185 -3.37 1.71 -2.04
C ASN A 185 -3.78 0.25 -2.30
N HIS A 186 -4.46 -0.38 -1.33
CA HIS A 186 -4.96 -1.74 -1.50
C HIS A 186 -6.27 -1.83 -2.30
N ALA A 187 -7.22 -0.93 -2.08
CA ALA A 187 -8.56 -1.02 -2.68
C ALA A 187 -8.65 -0.40 -4.08
N PHE A 188 -7.76 0.53 -4.45
CA PHE A 188 -7.83 1.28 -5.70
C PHE A 188 -7.92 0.41 -6.97
N PRO A 189 -7.17 -0.70 -7.10
CA PRO A 189 -7.29 -1.61 -8.25
C PRO A 189 -8.69 -2.23 -8.43
N LEU A 190 -9.49 -2.32 -7.35
CA LEU A 190 -10.83 -2.90 -7.37
C LEU A 190 -11.92 -1.92 -7.80
N LEU A 191 -11.63 -0.62 -7.70
CA LEU A 191 -12.58 0.45 -8.03
C LEU A 191 -12.77 0.55 -9.54
N SER A 192 -14.02 0.76 -9.95
CA SER A 192 -14.36 1.15 -11.33
C SER A 192 -13.85 2.56 -11.65
N ASP A 193 -13.49 2.81 -12.92
CA ASP A 193 -12.89 4.09 -13.33
C ASP A 193 -13.80 5.30 -13.04
N GLY A 194 -15.12 5.14 -13.22
CA GLY A 194 -16.08 6.18 -12.87
C GLY A 194 -16.10 6.52 -11.38
N VAL A 195 -15.88 5.53 -10.51
CA VAL A 195 -15.78 5.75 -9.06
C VAL A 195 -14.42 6.36 -8.69
N ARG A 196 -13.32 5.93 -9.34
CA ARG A 196 -11.99 6.53 -9.15
C ARG A 196 -11.99 8.02 -9.46
N ALA A 197 -12.74 8.47 -10.46
CA ALA A 197 -12.86 9.88 -10.80
C ALA A 197 -13.47 10.75 -9.68
N GLY A 198 -14.21 10.13 -8.74
CA GLY A 198 -14.83 10.82 -7.62
C GLY A 198 -13.89 11.12 -6.43
N LEU A 199 -12.64 10.64 -6.46
CA LEU A 199 -11.67 10.95 -5.41
C LEU A 199 -11.20 12.41 -5.50
N ASN A 200 -11.10 13.07 -4.35
CA ASN A 200 -10.50 14.40 -4.25
C ASN A 200 -8.96 14.30 -4.35
N TYR A 201 -8.46 14.23 -5.58
CA TYR A 201 -7.04 14.12 -5.87
C TYR A 201 -6.22 15.32 -5.38
N ASP A 202 -6.79 16.53 -5.41
CA ASP A 202 -6.11 17.76 -4.99
C ASP A 202 -5.69 17.70 -3.52
N THR A 203 -6.55 17.18 -2.65
CA THR A 203 -6.22 17.00 -1.22
C THR A 203 -5.42 15.72 -0.97
N LEU A 204 -5.72 14.64 -1.69
CA LEU A 204 -5.11 13.33 -1.47
C LEU A 204 -3.62 13.29 -1.85
N VAL A 205 -3.24 13.93 -2.95
CA VAL A 205 -1.90 13.75 -3.55
C VAL A 205 -0.77 14.15 -2.61
N MET A 206 -0.88 15.30 -1.94
CA MET A 206 0.15 15.76 -1.02
C MET A 206 0.22 14.89 0.24
N ILE A 207 -0.90 14.32 0.70
CA ILE A 207 -0.90 13.37 1.82
C ILE A 207 -0.15 12.10 1.43
N MET A 208 -0.34 11.58 0.22
CA MET A 208 0.38 10.40 -0.26
C MET A 208 1.88 10.67 -0.41
N VAL A 209 2.26 11.79 -1.03
CA VAL A 209 3.68 12.20 -1.21
C VAL A 209 4.37 12.37 0.15
N ARG A 210 3.70 13.02 1.11
CA ARG A 210 4.21 13.18 2.47
C ARG A 210 4.30 11.83 3.20
N SER A 211 3.32 10.93 3.05
CA SER A 211 3.37 9.60 3.69
C SER A 211 4.57 8.77 3.21
N VAL A 212 4.94 8.90 1.93
CA VAL A 212 6.11 8.20 1.36
C VAL A 212 7.44 8.78 1.86
N THR A 213 7.49 10.07 2.16
CA THR A 213 8.73 10.76 2.57
C THR A 213 8.88 10.86 4.09
N ALA A 214 7.78 10.81 4.84
CA ALA A 214 7.73 10.93 6.30
C ALA A 214 8.09 9.62 7.03
N LEU A 215 7.68 9.51 8.31
CA LEU A 215 8.17 8.54 9.29
C LEU A 215 7.95 7.07 8.89
N GLU A 216 6.75 6.74 8.39
CA GLU A 216 6.39 5.39 7.93
C GLU A 216 6.95 5.08 6.52
N GLY A 217 7.42 6.10 5.81
CA GLY A 217 8.05 6.02 4.49
C GLY A 217 9.57 6.02 4.58
N TYR A 218 10.23 6.92 3.84
CA TYR A 218 11.70 7.00 3.75
C TYR A 218 12.37 7.88 4.81
N GLN A 219 11.62 8.44 5.77
CA GLN A 219 12.13 9.29 6.85
C GLN A 219 13.04 10.43 6.36
N ASP A 220 12.73 11.00 5.20
CA ASP A 220 13.52 12.04 4.55
C ASP A 220 15.01 11.69 4.37
N GLY A 221 15.36 10.39 4.34
CA GLY A 221 16.75 9.93 4.24
C GLY A 221 17.53 9.99 5.57
N ILE A 222 16.90 10.35 6.69
CA ILE A 222 17.56 10.48 8.01
C ILE A 222 18.22 9.17 8.45
N PHE A 223 17.67 8.01 8.04
CA PHE A 223 18.25 6.70 8.35
C PHE A 223 19.73 6.58 7.92
N LEU A 224 20.16 7.28 6.87
CA LEU A 224 21.58 7.28 6.44
C LEU A 224 22.52 7.88 7.49
N GLN A 225 22.05 8.84 8.27
CA GLN A 225 22.81 9.47 9.35
C GLN A 225 22.93 8.52 10.55
N HIS A 226 21.85 7.80 10.88
CA HIS A 226 21.88 6.78 11.93
C HIS A 226 22.81 5.62 11.57
N ILE A 227 22.84 5.21 10.31
CA ILE A 227 23.77 4.18 9.82
C ILE A 227 25.21 4.66 9.95
N ASP A 228 25.50 5.91 9.59
CA ASP A 228 26.84 6.47 9.73
C ASP A 228 27.35 6.46 11.18
N ALA A 229 26.47 6.75 12.14
CA ALA A 229 26.79 6.75 13.56
C ALA A 229 27.09 5.34 14.11
N ASP A 230 26.42 4.31 13.60
CA ASP A 230 26.59 2.92 14.03
C ASP A 230 27.71 2.17 13.30
N LEU A 231 28.21 2.71 12.19
CA LEU A 231 29.36 2.17 11.44
C LEU A 231 30.65 2.32 12.25
N LYS A 232 31.29 1.18 12.53
CA LYS A 232 32.54 1.12 13.29
C LYS A 232 33.68 0.63 12.42
N GLN A 233 34.85 1.26 12.58
CA GLN A 233 36.08 0.75 12.00
C GLN A 233 36.63 -0.37 12.89
N VAL A 234 36.89 -1.53 12.30
CA VAL A 234 37.35 -2.77 12.94
C VAL A 234 38.78 -3.05 12.47
N PRO A 235 39.61 -3.81 13.22
CA PRO A 235 40.97 -4.10 12.81
C PRO A 235 41.06 -4.64 11.37
N GLY A 236 42.04 -4.15 10.62
CA GLY A 236 42.18 -4.42 9.19
C GLY A 236 41.55 -3.37 8.27
N ASP A 237 41.29 -2.17 8.78
CA ASP A 237 40.74 -1.03 8.03
C ASP A 237 39.36 -1.33 7.41
N LYS A 238 38.60 -2.21 8.06
CA LYS A 238 37.26 -2.61 7.61
C LYS A 238 36.18 -1.87 8.38
N PHE A 239 35.09 -1.55 7.70
CA PHE A 239 33.86 -1.06 8.31
C PHE A 239 32.93 -2.22 8.65
N ASP A 240 32.45 -2.20 9.88
CA ASP A 240 31.45 -3.12 10.40
C ASP A 240 30.16 -2.37 10.74
N TRP A 241 29.08 -2.83 10.13
CA TRP A 241 27.72 -2.45 10.45
C TRP A 241 26.97 -3.67 10.94
N SER A 242 27.00 -3.87 12.26
CA SER A 242 26.43 -5.05 12.89
C SER A 242 24.90 -5.14 12.69
N PRO A 243 24.34 -6.33 12.44
CA PRO A 243 22.89 -6.58 12.41
C PRO A 243 22.19 -6.35 13.75
N LYS A 244 22.95 -6.22 14.85
CA LYS A 244 22.41 -5.91 16.18
C LYS A 244 22.39 -4.40 16.46
N SER A 245 22.89 -3.58 15.52
CA SER A 245 22.91 -2.13 15.65
C SER A 245 21.49 -1.55 15.63
N SER A 246 21.32 -0.41 16.30
CA SER A 246 20.01 0.23 16.40
C SER A 246 19.54 0.76 15.05
N SER A 247 20.45 1.32 14.25
CA SER A 247 20.22 1.79 12.88
C SER A 247 19.74 0.66 11.96
N PHE A 248 20.35 -0.53 12.04
CA PHE A 248 19.92 -1.66 11.20
C PHE A 248 18.55 -2.18 11.62
N LEU A 249 18.28 -2.32 12.92
CA LEU A 249 16.98 -2.75 13.41
C LEU A 249 15.87 -1.74 13.06
N GLN A 250 16.17 -0.44 13.12
CA GLN A 250 15.26 0.61 12.67
C GLN A 250 15.01 0.55 11.16
N LEU A 251 16.06 0.38 10.35
CA LEU A 251 15.93 0.25 8.91
C LEU A 251 15.10 -0.98 8.53
N GLN A 252 15.31 -2.11 9.19
CA GLN A 252 14.50 -3.32 8.97
C GLN A 252 13.03 -3.09 9.38
N LYS A 253 12.79 -2.44 10.53
CA LYS A 253 11.44 -2.07 10.95
C LYS A 253 10.77 -1.16 9.91
N GLN A 254 11.49 -0.17 9.39
CA GLN A 254 11.00 0.76 8.37
C GLN A 254 10.74 0.03 7.04
N ALA A 255 11.65 -0.81 6.57
CA ALA A 255 11.46 -1.61 5.35
C ALA A 255 10.24 -2.53 5.43
N SER A 256 9.89 -2.98 6.64
CA SER A 256 8.68 -3.77 6.92
C SER A 256 7.41 -2.94 7.11
N SER A 257 7.46 -1.61 6.98
CA SER A 257 6.28 -0.76 7.17
C SER A 257 5.20 -1.08 6.11
N PRO A 258 3.90 -0.90 6.44
CA PRO A 258 2.83 -1.09 5.46
C PRO A 258 2.96 -0.20 4.20
N ILE A 259 3.52 1.01 4.35
CA ILE A 259 3.77 1.92 3.23
C ILE A 259 4.89 1.41 2.32
N LEU A 260 6.06 1.07 2.87
CA LEU A 260 7.21 0.67 2.06
C LEU A 260 7.05 -0.73 1.44
N SER A 261 6.45 -1.67 2.16
CA SER A 261 6.17 -3.02 1.64
C SER A 261 5.26 -3.01 0.41
N SER A 262 4.43 -1.96 0.24
CA SER A 262 3.51 -1.78 -0.89
C SER A 262 3.85 -0.56 -1.75
N MET A 263 5.12 -0.15 -1.76
CA MET A 263 5.59 1.07 -2.41
C MET A 263 5.35 1.10 -3.93
N GLY A 264 5.52 -0.03 -4.63
CA GLY A 264 5.35 -0.08 -6.09
C GLY A 264 3.96 0.36 -6.55
N PRO A 265 2.87 -0.28 -6.05
CA PRO A 265 1.51 0.19 -6.27
C PRO A 265 1.26 1.63 -5.81
N LEU A 266 1.78 2.02 -4.65
CA LEU A 266 1.56 3.36 -4.11
C LEU A 266 2.19 4.46 -4.97
N ALA A 267 3.40 4.25 -5.49
CA ALA A 267 4.04 5.19 -6.40
C ALA A 267 3.22 5.40 -7.68
N ARG A 268 2.62 4.32 -8.22
CA ARG A 268 1.72 4.41 -9.38
C ARG A 268 0.41 5.12 -9.04
N LEU A 269 -0.14 4.89 -7.84
CA LEU A 269 -1.33 5.60 -7.37
C LEU A 269 -1.05 7.11 -7.21
N ILE A 270 0.14 7.47 -6.70
CA ILE A 270 0.56 8.88 -6.65
C ILE A 270 0.67 9.47 -8.04
N ALA A 271 1.33 8.79 -8.99
CA ALA A 271 1.41 9.24 -10.38
C ALA A 271 0.01 9.42 -10.99
N HIS A 272 -0.90 8.46 -10.80
CA HIS A 272 -2.29 8.57 -11.22
C HIS A 272 -3.00 9.78 -10.60
N ALA A 273 -2.82 10.03 -9.30
CA ALA A 273 -3.41 11.19 -8.64
C ALA A 273 -2.89 12.52 -9.19
N ILE A 274 -1.59 12.60 -9.50
CA ILE A 274 -0.97 13.78 -10.13
C ILE A 274 -1.57 14.04 -11.52
N GLU A 275 -1.80 12.98 -12.29
CA GLU A 275 -2.40 13.11 -13.62
C GLU A 275 -3.86 13.60 -13.54
N ASN A 276 -4.60 13.19 -12.51
CA ASN A 276 -6.04 13.44 -12.35
C ASN A 276 -6.41 14.61 -11.41
N MET A 277 -5.43 15.34 -10.88
CA MET A 277 -5.71 16.52 -10.05
C MET A 277 -6.31 17.68 -10.88
N SER A 278 -7.18 18.47 -10.25
CA SER A 278 -7.79 19.66 -10.84
C SER A 278 -6.86 20.87 -10.72
N ASN A 279 -6.22 21.04 -9.56
CA ASN A 279 -5.28 22.14 -9.34
C ASN A 279 -3.87 21.81 -9.86
N SER A 280 -3.56 22.30 -11.05
CA SER A 280 -2.26 22.09 -11.71
C SER A 280 -1.07 22.66 -10.96
N LEU A 281 -1.26 23.69 -10.12
CA LEU A 281 -0.17 24.30 -9.37
C LEU A 281 0.37 23.39 -8.25
N LEU A 282 -0.41 22.39 -7.81
CA LEU A 282 0.07 21.37 -6.86
C LEU A 282 1.25 20.57 -7.43
N ALA A 283 1.40 20.47 -8.76
CA ALA A 283 2.57 19.86 -9.38
C ALA A 283 3.88 20.53 -8.96
N ILE A 284 3.85 21.84 -8.69
CA ILE A 284 5.02 22.61 -8.24
C ILE A 284 5.36 22.21 -6.81
N GLU A 285 4.38 22.21 -5.90
CA GLU A 285 4.59 21.81 -4.49
C GLU A 285 5.13 20.38 -4.37
N ILE A 286 4.56 19.44 -5.14
CA ILE A 286 5.02 18.04 -5.15
C ILE A 286 6.48 17.96 -5.61
N ARG A 287 6.84 18.71 -6.66
CA ARG A 287 8.20 18.71 -7.20
C ARG A 287 9.20 19.34 -6.23
N GLU A 288 8.85 20.45 -5.57
CA GLU A 288 9.65 21.06 -4.51
C GLU A 288 9.87 20.09 -3.35
N HIS A 289 8.83 19.35 -2.95
CA HIS A 289 8.93 18.34 -1.89
C HIS A 289 9.86 17.19 -2.28
N LEU A 290 9.77 16.68 -3.52
CA LEU A 290 10.69 15.66 -4.04
C LEU A 290 12.13 16.17 -4.21
N LEU A 291 12.31 17.44 -4.57
CA LEU A 291 13.61 18.09 -4.65
C LEU A 291 14.27 18.15 -3.28
N SER A 292 13.53 18.59 -2.25
CA SER A 292 13.99 18.60 -0.87
C SER A 292 14.32 17.20 -0.36
N PHE A 293 13.45 16.22 -0.62
CA PHE A 293 13.66 14.82 -0.25
C PHE A 293 14.93 14.25 -0.89
N SER A 294 15.06 14.35 -2.21
CA SER A 294 16.21 13.80 -2.94
C SER A 294 17.52 14.50 -2.57
N GLY A 295 17.49 15.80 -2.32
CA GLY A 295 18.65 16.56 -1.83
C GLY A 295 19.11 16.07 -0.46
N ARG A 296 18.19 15.89 0.50
CA ARG A 296 18.50 15.34 1.83
C ARG A 296 19.03 13.92 1.76
N LEU A 297 18.49 13.09 0.86
CA LEU A 297 18.98 11.73 0.63
C LEU A 297 20.43 11.73 0.11
N LEU A 298 20.75 12.58 -0.88
CA LEU A 298 22.11 12.73 -1.40
C LEU A 298 23.08 13.26 -0.34
N GLU A 299 22.68 14.28 0.43
CA GLU A 299 23.50 14.85 1.49
C GLU A 299 23.78 13.82 2.60
N GLY A 300 22.75 13.06 3.00
CA GLY A 300 22.89 11.95 3.94
C GLY A 300 23.84 10.87 3.42
N TRP A 301 23.77 10.54 2.12
CA TRP A 301 24.68 9.58 1.50
C TRP A 301 26.13 10.08 1.48
N LYS A 302 26.37 11.32 1.02
CA LYS A 302 27.73 11.92 0.95
C LYS A 302 28.44 12.01 2.29
N ARG A 303 27.69 12.08 3.39
CA ARG A 303 28.24 12.10 4.76
C ARG A 303 28.48 10.71 5.33
N ASN A 304 27.96 9.67 4.70
CA ASN A 304 28.06 8.31 5.18
C ASN A 304 29.40 7.70 4.75
N LYS A 305 30.11 7.06 5.69
CA LYS A 305 31.40 6.39 5.40
C LYS A 305 31.32 5.35 4.27
N LEU A 306 30.16 4.72 4.06
CA LEU A 306 29.96 3.78 2.95
C LEU A 306 30.03 4.43 1.56
N SER A 307 29.86 5.76 1.48
CA SER A 307 29.93 6.48 0.21
C SER A 307 31.35 6.62 -0.34
N GLU A 308 32.37 6.45 0.50
CA GLU A 308 33.79 6.49 0.13
C GLU A 308 34.25 5.16 -0.50
N ILE A 309 33.52 4.08 -0.24
CA ILE A 309 33.85 2.72 -0.69
C ILE A 309 33.28 2.50 -2.08
N ASP A 310 34.16 2.24 -3.06
CA ASP A 310 33.75 1.80 -4.38
C ASP A 310 33.28 0.33 -4.36
N LEU A 311 32.37 -0.01 -5.28
CA LEU A 311 31.83 -1.37 -5.47
C LEU A 311 32.94 -2.43 -5.60
N SER A 312 34.01 -2.10 -6.31
CA SER A 312 35.13 -3.00 -6.56
C SER A 312 35.95 -3.30 -5.31
N GLU A 313 35.80 -2.48 -4.27
CA GLU A 313 36.59 -2.54 -3.04
C GLU A 313 35.76 -2.97 -1.81
N GLU A 314 34.46 -3.26 -1.98
CA GLU A 314 33.56 -3.63 -0.87
C GLU A 314 34.06 -4.87 -0.11
N GLU A 315 34.59 -5.89 -0.79
CA GLU A 315 35.15 -7.08 -0.11
C GLU A 315 36.40 -6.75 0.73
N ALA A 316 37.16 -5.73 0.32
CA ALA A 316 38.37 -5.29 1.03
C ALA A 316 38.00 -4.47 2.27
N PHE A 317 37.05 -3.53 2.15
CA PHE A 317 36.73 -2.56 3.19
C PHE A 317 35.50 -2.90 4.04
N LEU A 318 34.68 -3.89 3.69
CA LEU A 318 33.54 -4.30 4.52
C LEU A 318 33.78 -5.63 5.23
N THR A 319 33.15 -5.79 6.40
CA THR A 319 33.06 -7.11 7.04
C THR A 319 32.12 -8.02 6.26
N PRO A 320 32.33 -9.36 6.28
CA PRO A 320 31.41 -10.31 5.63
C PRO A 320 29.97 -10.18 6.13
N GLU A 321 29.79 -9.86 7.42
CA GLU A 321 28.47 -9.64 8.02
C GLU A 321 27.78 -8.42 7.39
N THR A 322 28.52 -7.32 7.21
CA THR A 322 28.00 -6.11 6.56
C THR A 322 27.61 -6.37 5.11
N LEU A 323 28.49 -7.04 4.37
CA LEU A 323 28.30 -7.32 2.94
C LEU A 323 27.11 -8.24 2.66
N GLN A 324 26.90 -9.26 3.51
CA GLN A 324 25.87 -10.28 3.26
C GLN A 324 24.53 -10.00 3.93
N ILE A 325 24.50 -9.21 5.02
CA ILE A 325 23.29 -9.03 5.83
C ILE A 325 22.79 -7.59 5.79
N THR A 326 23.63 -6.62 6.17
CA THR A 326 23.14 -5.27 6.44
C THR A 326 23.10 -4.36 5.20
N ALA A 327 24.18 -4.35 4.41
CA ALA A 327 24.26 -3.57 3.18
C ALA A 327 23.17 -3.92 2.14
N PRO A 328 22.80 -5.20 1.91
CA PRO A 328 21.73 -5.55 0.97
C PRO A 328 20.38 -4.92 1.32
N VAL A 329 20.03 -4.83 2.60
CA VAL A 329 18.77 -4.21 3.05
C VAL A 329 18.78 -2.70 2.80
N LEU A 330 19.90 -2.03 3.07
CA LEU A 330 20.09 -0.62 2.74
C LEU A 330 19.88 -0.36 1.25
N TRP A 331 20.53 -1.17 0.40
CA TRP A 331 20.39 -1.04 -1.05
C TRP A 331 18.98 -1.33 -1.54
N GLN A 332 18.27 -2.27 -0.92
CA GLN A 332 16.86 -2.53 -1.23
C GLN A 332 15.97 -1.32 -0.93
N VAL A 333 16.17 -0.66 0.23
CA VAL A 333 15.42 0.54 0.62
C VAL A 333 15.72 1.71 -0.32
N LEU A 334 17.01 1.95 -0.62
CA LEU A 334 17.43 3.01 -1.56
C LEU A 334 16.89 2.76 -2.97
N LYS A 335 16.96 1.52 -3.46
CA LYS A 335 16.41 1.12 -4.76
C LYS A 335 14.90 1.40 -4.82
N SER A 336 14.18 1.04 -3.77
CA SER A 336 12.74 1.31 -3.65
C SER A 336 12.45 2.82 -3.68
N ALA A 337 13.24 3.63 -2.96
CA ALA A 337 13.09 5.08 -2.91
C ALA A 337 13.28 5.74 -4.29
N MET A 338 14.34 5.36 -4.98
CA MET A 338 14.64 5.87 -6.32
C MET A 338 13.58 5.39 -7.32
N PHE A 339 13.13 4.13 -7.27
CA PHE A 339 12.04 3.67 -8.13
C PHE A 339 10.74 4.47 -7.90
N ALA A 340 10.34 4.66 -6.64
CA ALA A 340 9.16 5.45 -6.30
C ALA A 340 9.29 6.89 -6.81
N THR A 341 10.44 7.52 -6.59
CA THR A 341 10.73 8.88 -7.05
C THR A 341 10.61 8.99 -8.57
N VAL A 342 11.19 8.05 -9.33
CA VAL A 342 11.12 8.03 -10.79
C VAL A 342 9.68 7.87 -11.29
N VAL A 343 8.88 6.98 -10.69
CA VAL A 343 7.47 6.80 -11.08
C VAL A 343 6.65 8.06 -10.79
N ILE A 344 6.86 8.72 -9.66
CA ILE A 344 6.16 9.97 -9.33
C ILE A 344 6.59 11.10 -10.29
N LEU A 345 7.88 11.20 -10.59
CA LEU A 345 8.40 12.14 -11.60
C LEU A 345 7.80 11.89 -12.99
N GLN A 346 7.58 10.64 -13.37
CA GLN A 346 6.92 10.31 -14.63
C GLN A 346 5.51 10.92 -14.67
N GLY A 347 4.71 10.77 -13.61
CA GLY A 347 3.39 11.41 -13.50
C GLY A 347 3.47 12.93 -13.57
N LEU A 348 4.45 13.55 -12.91
CA LEU A 348 4.69 15.01 -12.98
C LEU A 348 5.05 15.47 -14.40
N MET A 349 5.87 14.71 -15.12
CA MET A 349 6.25 15.03 -16.50
C MET A 349 5.05 14.91 -17.44
N THR A 350 4.26 13.82 -17.32
CA THR A 350 3.01 13.67 -18.06
C THR A 350 2.09 14.87 -17.82
N ARG A 351 1.88 15.25 -16.55
CA ARG A 351 1.05 16.40 -16.21
C ARG A 351 1.60 17.72 -16.76
N THR A 352 2.91 17.95 -16.66
CA THR A 352 3.55 19.18 -17.15
C THR A 352 3.42 19.35 -18.66
N VAL A 353 3.48 18.25 -19.42
CA VAL A 353 3.35 18.27 -20.88
C VAL A 353 1.90 18.49 -21.32
N LEU A 354 0.94 17.88 -20.62
CA LEU A 354 -0.48 17.96 -20.98
C LEU A 354 -1.17 19.22 -20.48
N ASP A 355 -0.68 19.84 -19.41
CA ASP A 355 -1.32 20.99 -18.78
C ASP A 355 -0.82 22.33 -19.38
N PRO A 356 -1.72 23.16 -19.94
CA PRO A 356 -1.33 24.43 -20.59
C PRO A 356 -0.66 25.44 -19.66
N ILE A 357 -0.96 25.41 -18.36
CA ILE A 357 -0.38 26.34 -17.37
C ILE A 357 1.07 25.94 -17.10
N LEU A 358 1.29 24.65 -16.87
CA LEU A 358 2.62 24.10 -16.58
C LEU A 358 3.53 24.09 -17.82
N SER A 359 2.96 23.93 -19.02
CA SER A 359 3.69 23.92 -20.29
C SER A 359 4.12 25.32 -20.78
N THR A 360 3.86 26.38 -20.01
CA THR A 360 4.26 27.74 -20.36
C THR A 360 5.79 27.87 -20.44
N ARG A 361 6.29 28.77 -21.31
CA ARG A 361 7.73 29.07 -21.45
C ARG A 361 8.42 29.49 -20.14
N ARG A 362 7.65 29.91 -19.14
CA ARG A 362 8.15 30.30 -17.82
C ARG A 362 8.31 29.09 -16.89
N LEU A 363 7.31 28.21 -16.82
CA LEU A 363 7.28 27.12 -15.84
C LEU A 363 7.90 25.82 -16.35
N ALA A 364 7.78 25.52 -17.65
CA ALA A 364 8.31 24.28 -18.22
C ALA A 364 9.84 24.13 -18.06
N PRO A 365 10.68 25.15 -18.31
CA PRO A 365 12.12 25.02 -18.11
C PRO A 365 12.52 24.82 -16.64
N ILE A 366 11.80 25.48 -15.71
CA ILE A 366 12.02 25.31 -14.27
C ILE A 366 11.70 23.87 -13.88
N GLY A 367 10.56 23.35 -14.33
CA GLY A 367 10.18 21.98 -14.06
C GLY A 367 11.12 20.93 -14.63
N ALA A 368 11.63 21.15 -15.85
CA ALA A 368 12.64 20.28 -16.44
C ALA A 368 13.95 20.31 -15.65
N SER A 369 14.42 21.50 -15.26
CA SER A 369 15.64 21.69 -14.46
C SER A 369 15.54 20.98 -13.10
N GLU A 370 14.46 21.22 -12.35
CA GLU A 370 14.24 20.59 -11.04
C GLU A 370 14.14 19.07 -11.16
N THR A 371 13.48 18.56 -12.20
CA THR A 371 13.41 17.11 -12.45
C THR A 371 14.79 16.51 -12.72
N LEU A 372 15.63 17.18 -13.52
CA LEU A 372 17.01 16.75 -13.76
C LEU A 372 17.85 16.78 -12.48
N ILE A 373 17.65 17.78 -11.61
CA ILE A 373 18.33 17.84 -10.31
C ILE A 373 17.90 16.69 -9.42
N ILE A 374 16.60 16.36 -9.34
CA ILE A 374 16.10 15.22 -8.56
C ILE A 374 16.73 13.92 -9.07
N LEU A 375 16.76 13.70 -10.40
CA LEU A 375 17.38 12.53 -11.00
C LEU A 375 18.89 12.47 -10.73
N GLY A 376 19.58 13.62 -10.81
CA GLY A 376 20.99 13.73 -10.44
C GLY A 376 21.24 13.39 -8.97
N ASN A 377 20.35 13.82 -8.07
CA ASN A 377 20.46 13.55 -6.64
C ASN A 377 20.33 12.06 -6.30
N ILE A 378 19.53 11.29 -7.04
CA ILE A 378 19.34 9.85 -6.81
C ILE A 378 20.27 8.98 -7.68
N HIS A 379 21.10 9.57 -8.54
CA HIS A 379 21.98 8.85 -9.46
C HIS A 379 22.98 7.92 -8.76
N PHE A 380 23.43 8.26 -7.55
CA PHE A 380 24.35 7.42 -6.79
C PHE A 380 23.80 6.01 -6.51
N ILE A 381 22.47 5.86 -6.48
CA ILE A 381 21.78 4.59 -6.26
C ILE A 381 21.86 3.73 -7.52
N SER A 382 21.62 4.31 -8.69
CA SER A 382 21.67 3.57 -9.96
C SER A 382 23.11 3.25 -10.39
N SER A 383 24.07 4.15 -10.15
CA SER A 383 25.48 3.91 -10.44
C SER A 383 26.04 2.74 -9.64
N ARG A 384 25.59 2.56 -8.39
CA ARG A 384 26.04 1.49 -7.50
C ARG A 384 25.35 0.14 -7.75
N LEU A 385 24.18 0.11 -8.37
CA LEU A 385 23.46 -1.15 -8.65
C LEU A 385 23.69 -1.70 -10.06
N GLY A 386 24.41 -0.96 -10.92
CA GLY A 386 24.63 -1.27 -12.32
C GLY A 386 23.35 -1.18 -13.17
N SER A 387 23.50 -0.93 -14.47
CA SER A 387 22.38 -0.82 -15.44
C SER A 387 21.56 -2.11 -15.57
N ASN A 388 22.14 -3.27 -15.23
CA ASN A 388 21.50 -4.59 -15.35
C ASN A 388 20.46 -4.90 -14.26
N SER A 389 20.37 -4.08 -13.20
CA SER A 389 19.40 -4.27 -12.11
C SER A 389 18.04 -3.56 -12.35
N PHE A 390 17.90 -2.88 -13.50
CA PHE A 390 16.79 -2.01 -13.87
C PHE A 390 15.82 -2.59 -14.92
N SER A 391 15.74 -3.91 -15.05
CA SER A 391 14.72 -4.55 -15.90
C SER A 391 13.34 -4.57 -15.22
N ALA A 392 12.75 -3.40 -14.98
CA ALA A 392 11.32 -3.27 -14.63
C ALA A 392 10.47 -2.71 -15.79
N HIS A 393 11.08 -2.47 -16.96
CA HIS A 393 10.37 -2.15 -18.20
C HIS A 393 10.32 -3.37 -19.13
N VAL A 394 9.50 -4.37 -18.80
CA VAL A 394 8.81 -5.13 -19.86
C VAL A 394 7.47 -4.44 -20.07
N PHE A 395 7.50 -3.49 -20.99
CA PHE A 395 6.34 -2.89 -21.63
C PHE A 395 5.46 -4.02 -22.16
N ARG A 396 4.37 -4.36 -21.47
CA ARG A 396 3.39 -5.36 -21.92
C ARG A 396 2.46 -4.70 -22.94
N ALA A 397 3.01 -4.35 -24.10
CA ALA A 397 2.23 -4.03 -25.28
C ALA A 397 2.20 -5.24 -26.22
N SER A 398 0.99 -5.54 -26.69
CA SER A 398 0.65 -6.52 -27.72
C SER A 398 0.78 -8.01 -27.36
N GLN A 399 -0.34 -8.59 -26.96
CA GLN A 399 -0.86 -9.76 -27.65
C GLN A 399 -2.39 -9.68 -27.59
N SER A 400 -2.94 -8.80 -28.43
CA SER A 400 -4.30 -8.96 -28.93
C SER A 400 -4.33 -10.28 -29.69
N HIS A 401 -5.03 -11.27 -29.14
CA HIS A 401 -5.47 -12.44 -29.87
C HIS A 401 -6.30 -12.00 -31.09
N ILE A 402 -5.71 -12.13 -32.28
CA ILE A 402 -6.46 -12.34 -33.52
C ILE A 402 -6.16 -13.78 -33.94
N PRO A 403 -7.18 -14.67 -34.03
CA PRO A 403 -6.94 -16.06 -34.41
C PRO A 403 -6.67 -16.17 -35.92
N HIS A 404 -5.51 -16.76 -36.26
CA HIS A 404 -5.20 -17.21 -37.61
C HIS A 404 -6.10 -18.39 -38.00
N ALA A 405 -6.91 -18.20 -39.05
CA ALA A 405 -7.49 -19.28 -39.82
C ALA A 405 -6.52 -19.72 -40.94
N SER A 406 -6.53 -21.02 -41.18
CA SER A 406 -5.57 -21.83 -41.93
C SER A 406 -5.63 -21.72 -43.46
N TRP A 407 -4.44 -21.76 -44.08
CA TRP A 407 -4.03 -22.52 -45.28
C TRP A 407 -4.94 -22.58 -46.54
N ARG A 408 -4.41 -22.10 -47.69
CA ARG A 408 -4.19 -22.93 -48.90
C ARG A 408 -3.31 -22.26 -49.97
N ASN A 409 -2.48 -23.12 -50.56
CA ASN A 409 -1.51 -22.92 -51.64
C ASN A 409 -2.12 -22.48 -52.99
N SER A 410 -1.35 -21.71 -53.77
CA SER A 410 -1.00 -22.07 -55.17
C SER A 410 0.07 -21.14 -55.79
N LYS A 411 1.22 -21.75 -56.14
CA LYS A 411 1.99 -21.66 -57.42
C LYS A 411 2.18 -20.26 -58.05
N GLN A 412 3.38 -19.65 -58.09
CA GLN A 412 4.60 -19.89 -58.92
C GLN A 412 4.95 -18.58 -59.72
N PRO A 413 6.15 -18.42 -60.31
CA PRO A 413 7.00 -17.22 -60.16
C PRO A 413 7.23 -16.42 -61.48
N PHE A 414 8.32 -15.61 -61.53
CA PHE A 414 8.87 -14.73 -62.60
C PHE A 414 8.50 -13.24 -62.43
N ALA A 415 9.33 -12.23 -62.67
CA ALA A 415 10.76 -12.06 -62.94
C ALA A 415 11.07 -10.54 -62.85
N ALA A 416 12.36 -10.19 -62.89
CA ALA A 416 12.93 -8.86 -62.76
C ALA A 416 12.69 -7.91 -63.96
N GLN A 417 13.02 -6.63 -63.70
CA GLN A 417 13.23 -5.49 -64.62
C GLN A 417 11.92 -4.84 -65.11
N SER A 418 11.72 -3.53 -65.02
CA SER A 418 12.64 -2.38 -65.13
C SER A 418 12.34 -1.25 -64.14
#